data_AF-A0A6G1S8J8-F1
#
_entry.id   AF-A0A6G1S8J8-F1
#
_cell.length_a   1.000
_cell.length_b   1.000
_cell.length_c   1.000
_cell.angle_alpha   90.00
_cell.angle_beta   90.00
_cell.angle_gamma   90.00
#
_symmetry.space_group_name_H-M   'P 1'
#
loop_
_entity.id
_entity.type
_entity.pdbx_description
1 polymer ?
#
loop_
_entity_poly.entity_id
_entity_poly.type
_entity_poly.pdbx_seq_one_letter_code
_entity_poly.pdbx_strand_id
1 'polypeptide(L)'
;HPGQIANGYTPVLDCHTAHIACKFAEIKEKCDRRTGKTTEENPKAIKSGDAAIIVLIPSKPMCVESFQEYPPLGRFAVRDMRQTVAVGVIKQVNFKEATTGKVTKAAEKAQKKK
;
A
#
# COMPACT_ATOMS: atom_id res chain seq x y z
N HIS A 1 -15.26 8.15 -2.26
CA HIS A 1 -15.23 8.08 -3.73
C HIS A 1 -16.67 8.20 -4.26
N PRO A 2 -16.96 9.06 -5.26
CA PRO A 2 -18.32 9.30 -5.76
C PRO A 2 -18.87 8.16 -6.64
N GLY A 3 -17.99 7.29 -7.16
CA GLY A 3 -18.38 6.08 -7.90
C GLY A 3 -17.97 4.79 -7.17
N GLN A 4 -17.84 3.71 -7.93
CA GLN A 4 -17.31 2.43 -7.45
C GLN A 4 -15.82 2.31 -7.77
N ILE A 5 -15.08 1.57 -6.93
CA ILE A 5 -13.68 1.23 -7.17
C ILE A 5 -13.62 -0.23 -7.58
N ALA A 6 -13.03 -0.51 -8.73
CA ALA A 6 -12.87 -1.86 -9.28
C ALA A 6 -11.39 -2.20 -9.49
N ASN A 7 -11.11 -3.46 -9.78
CA ASN A 7 -9.78 -3.93 -10.14
C ASN A 7 -9.23 -3.10 -11.33
N GLY A 8 -7.98 -2.68 -11.23
CA GLY A 8 -7.32 -1.83 -12.22
C GLY A 8 -7.38 -0.32 -11.92
N TYR A 9 -8.10 0.11 -10.89
CA TYR A 9 -8.09 1.52 -10.46
C TYR A 9 -6.69 1.96 -10.01
N THR A 10 -6.22 3.13 -10.45
CA THR A 10 -4.86 3.63 -10.22
C THR A 10 -4.82 5.02 -9.57
N PRO A 11 -5.24 5.15 -8.30
CA PRO A 11 -5.14 6.41 -7.57
C PRO A 11 -3.72 6.67 -7.08
N VAL A 12 -3.51 7.86 -6.50
CA VAL A 12 -2.24 8.19 -5.82
C VAL A 12 -2.32 7.80 -4.35
N LEU A 13 -1.27 7.14 -3.84
CA LEU A 13 -1.11 6.81 -2.43
C LEU A 13 -0.12 7.77 -1.79
N ASP A 14 -0.57 8.40 -0.72
CA ASP A 14 0.29 9.11 0.22
C ASP A 14 0.62 8.19 1.38
N CYS A 15 1.88 7.78 1.49
CA CYS A 15 2.37 6.98 2.58
C CYS A 15 3.62 7.64 3.15
N HIS A 16 3.55 8.15 4.38
CA HIS A 16 4.60 9.00 4.97
C HIS A 16 4.96 10.20 4.06
N THR A 17 6.13 10.20 3.43
CA THR A 17 6.61 11.22 2.49
C THR A 17 6.52 10.77 1.04
N ALA A 18 6.15 9.51 0.78
CA ALA A 18 5.97 8.97 -0.56
C ALA A 18 4.62 9.38 -1.13
N HIS A 19 4.64 9.87 -2.38
CA HIS A 19 3.46 10.22 -3.17
C HIS A 19 3.55 9.49 -4.52
N ILE A 20 2.95 8.31 -4.60
CA ILE A 20 3.13 7.39 -5.74
C ILE A 20 1.79 6.81 -6.17
N ALA A 21 1.55 6.75 -7.48
CA ALA A 21 0.37 6.07 -8.03
C ALA A 21 0.48 4.55 -7.82
N CYS A 22 -0.55 3.92 -7.28
CA CYS A 22 -0.60 2.47 -7.08
C CYS A 22 -1.83 1.89 -7.75
N LYS A 23 -1.65 0.76 -8.43
CA LYS A 23 -2.73 -0.01 -9.05
C LYS A 23 -3.38 -0.91 -8.01
N PHE A 24 -4.71 -0.87 -7.96
CA PHE A 24 -5.53 -1.84 -7.26
C PHE A 24 -5.55 -3.10 -8.11
N ALA A 25 -4.61 -4.02 -7.83
CA ALA A 25 -4.42 -5.20 -8.67
C ALA A 25 -5.59 -6.18 -8.50
N GLU A 26 -5.95 -6.44 -7.25
CA GLU A 26 -6.98 -7.40 -6.88
C GLU A 26 -7.63 -6.98 -5.56
N ILE A 27 -8.96 -6.89 -5.55
CA ILE A 27 -9.74 -6.79 -4.32
C ILE A 27 -9.99 -8.23 -3.84
N LYS A 28 -9.21 -8.68 -2.86
CA LYS A 28 -9.27 -10.07 -2.35
C LYS A 28 -10.55 -10.34 -1.61
N GLU A 29 -10.93 -9.44 -0.72
CA GLU A 29 -12.02 -9.67 0.21
C GLU A 29 -12.68 -8.36 0.58
N LYS A 30 -14.01 -8.35 0.64
CA LYS A 30 -14.78 -7.33 1.34
C LYS A 30 -14.92 -7.76 2.79
N CYS A 31 -14.73 -6.83 3.71
CA CYS A 31 -14.85 -7.09 5.13
C CYS A 31 -15.80 -6.09 5.81
N ASP A 32 -16.38 -6.53 6.92
CA ASP A 32 -17.15 -5.66 7.79
C ASP A 32 -16.20 -4.70 8.54
N ARG A 33 -16.52 -3.40 8.50
CA ARG A 33 -15.66 -2.35 9.05
C ARG A 33 -15.46 -2.43 10.57
N ARG A 34 -16.39 -3.03 11.31
CA ARG A 34 -16.34 -3.09 12.79
C ARG A 34 -15.71 -4.38 13.28
N THR A 35 -16.04 -5.49 12.65
CA THR A 35 -15.63 -6.83 13.09
C THR A 35 -14.42 -7.37 12.34
N GLY A 36 -14.11 -6.80 11.17
CA GLY A 36 -13.03 -7.27 10.30
C GLY A 36 -13.32 -8.62 9.63
N LYS A 37 -14.52 -9.19 9.81
CA LYS A 37 -14.93 -10.45 9.21
C LYS A 37 -15.19 -10.29 7.71
N THR A 38 -14.74 -11.25 6.94
CA THR A 38 -14.97 -11.32 5.50
C THR A 38 -16.47 -11.51 5.23
N THR A 39 -17.02 -10.62 4.41
CA THR A 39 -18.43 -10.65 3.99
C THR A 39 -18.57 -11.22 2.58
N GLU A 40 -17.61 -10.94 1.70
CA GLU A 40 -17.59 -11.42 0.32
C GLU A 40 -16.14 -11.64 -0.12
N GLU A 41 -15.88 -12.78 -0.75
CA GLU A 41 -14.58 -13.10 -1.37
C GLU A 41 -14.57 -12.65 -2.83
N ASN A 42 -13.45 -12.03 -3.26
CA ASN A 42 -13.20 -11.53 -4.62
C ASN A 42 -14.34 -10.66 -5.19
N PRO A 43 -14.77 -9.59 -4.49
CA PRO A 43 -15.83 -8.71 -4.98
C PRO A 43 -15.38 -7.99 -6.27
N LYS A 44 -16.31 -7.82 -7.22
CA LYS A 44 -16.00 -7.13 -8.49
C LYS A 44 -15.71 -5.64 -8.31
N ALA A 45 -16.31 -5.01 -7.31
CA ALA A 45 -16.11 -3.60 -6.99
C ALA A 45 -16.47 -3.31 -5.53
N ILE A 46 -15.90 -2.23 -4.98
CA ILE A 46 -16.22 -1.70 -3.65
C ILE A 46 -16.80 -0.29 -3.76
N LYS A 47 -17.69 0.07 -2.85
CA LYS A 47 -18.33 1.39 -2.78
C LYS A 47 -17.95 2.13 -1.51
N SER A 48 -18.35 3.40 -1.44
CA SER A 48 -18.16 4.21 -0.25
C SER A 48 -18.77 3.54 1.00
N GLY A 49 -17.99 3.46 2.08
CA GLY A 49 -18.40 2.83 3.35
C GLY A 49 -17.96 1.37 3.50
N ASP A 50 -17.58 0.71 2.41
CA ASP A 50 -17.06 -0.65 2.48
C ASP A 50 -15.63 -0.67 3.03
N ALA A 51 -15.28 -1.75 3.74
CA ALA A 51 -13.91 -2.10 4.05
C ALA A 51 -13.51 -3.31 3.20
N ALA A 52 -12.25 -3.37 2.77
CA ALA A 52 -11.76 -4.45 1.93
C ALA A 52 -10.26 -4.70 2.13
N ILE A 53 -9.83 -5.92 1.81
CA ILE A 53 -8.43 -6.31 1.68
C ILE A 53 -8.08 -6.27 0.20
N ILE A 54 -7.04 -5.51 -0.15
CA ILE A 54 -6.68 -5.20 -1.53
C ILE A 54 -5.19 -5.44 -1.71
N VAL A 55 -4.82 -6.06 -2.82
CA VAL A 55 -3.43 -6.13 -3.29
C VAL A 55 -3.14 -4.89 -4.11
N LEU A 56 -2.17 -4.12 -3.65
CA LEU A 56 -1.73 -2.89 -4.29
C LEU A 56 -0.37 -3.10 -4.96
N ILE A 57 -0.23 -2.64 -6.19
CA ILE A 57 1.03 -2.66 -6.94
C ILE A 57 1.46 -1.22 -7.20
N PRO A 58 2.58 -0.75 -6.63
CA PRO A 58 3.07 0.60 -6.89
C PRO A 58 3.62 0.72 -8.32
N SER A 59 3.34 1.85 -8.97
CA SER A 59 3.82 2.12 -10.35
C SER A 59 5.31 2.49 -10.43
N LYS A 60 5.88 2.95 -9.30
CA LYS A 60 7.30 3.31 -9.13
C LYS A 60 7.84 2.62 -7.88
N PRO A 61 9.17 2.43 -7.76
CA PRO A 61 9.77 1.91 -6.53
C PRO A 61 9.31 2.72 -5.32
N MET A 62 8.78 2.02 -4.32
CA MET A 62 8.19 2.59 -3.12
C MET A 62 8.64 1.77 -1.91
N CYS A 63 9.01 2.44 -0.83
CA CYS A 63 9.33 1.81 0.45
C CYS A 63 8.12 1.94 1.38
N VAL A 64 7.62 0.81 1.85
CA VAL A 64 6.51 0.70 2.80
C VAL A 64 6.74 -0.48 3.71
N GLU A 65 6.13 -0.45 4.90
CA GLU A 65 6.27 -1.49 5.90
C GLU A 65 4.91 -1.95 6.40
N SER A 66 4.87 -3.13 7.04
CA SER A 66 3.67 -3.55 7.77
C SER A 66 3.35 -2.57 8.88
N PHE A 67 2.06 -2.25 9.05
CA PHE A 67 1.61 -1.34 10.11
C PHE A 67 1.97 -1.86 11.52
N GLN A 68 2.01 -3.18 11.71
CA GLN A 68 2.37 -3.79 13.00
C GLN A 68 3.85 -3.62 13.34
N GLU A 69 4.72 -3.64 12.33
CA GLU A 69 6.17 -3.53 12.50
C GLU A 69 6.63 -2.08 12.55
N TYR A 70 6.12 -1.25 11.62
CA TYR A 70 6.48 0.16 11.54
C TYR A 70 5.25 1.03 11.25
N PRO A 71 4.48 1.41 12.29
CA PRO A 71 3.24 2.16 12.15
C PRO A 71 3.31 3.43 11.28
N PRO A 72 4.40 4.24 11.30
CA PRO A 72 4.52 5.42 10.45
C PRO A 72 4.60 5.13 8.94
N LEU A 73 5.12 3.97 8.55
CA LEU A 73 5.27 3.55 7.14
C LEU A 73 4.16 2.60 6.68
N GLY A 74 3.27 2.18 7.59
CA GLY A 74 2.16 1.28 7.29
C GLY A 74 0.79 1.96 7.16
N ARG A 75 0.69 3.29 7.37
CA ARG A 75 -0.56 4.05 7.15
C ARG A 75 -0.48 4.83 5.85
N PHE A 76 -1.53 4.77 5.05
CA PHE A 76 -1.61 5.51 3.81
C PHE A 76 -2.99 6.10 3.54
N ALA A 77 -3.00 7.21 2.82
CA ALA A 77 -4.21 7.80 2.26
C ALA A 77 -4.24 7.55 0.75
N VAL A 78 -5.41 7.23 0.23
CA VAL A 78 -5.64 7.08 -1.21
C VAL A 78 -6.31 8.36 -1.69
N ARG A 79 -5.71 9.03 -2.66
CA ARG A 79 -6.22 10.27 -3.24
C ARG A 79 -6.49 10.14 -4.73
N ASP A 80 -7.57 10.76 -5.15
CA ASP A 80 -7.95 10.92 -6.55
C ASP A 80 -8.59 12.29 -6.75
N MET A 81 -8.24 12.99 -7.83
CA MET A 81 -8.72 14.35 -8.14
C MET A 81 -8.73 15.30 -6.92
N ARG A 82 -7.66 15.31 -6.11
CA ARG A 82 -7.49 16.11 -4.88
C ARG A 82 -8.44 15.76 -3.72
N GLN A 83 -9.20 14.68 -3.83
CA GLN A 83 -10.06 14.17 -2.77
C GLN A 83 -9.46 12.91 -2.16
N THR A 84 -9.57 12.76 -0.84
CA THR A 84 -9.23 11.50 -0.18
C THR A 84 -10.38 10.52 -0.40
N VAL A 85 -10.12 9.46 -1.16
CA VAL A 85 -11.15 8.49 -1.57
C VAL A 85 -11.21 7.27 -0.66
N ALA A 86 -10.09 6.92 -0.02
CA ALA A 86 -9.98 5.87 0.97
C ALA A 86 -8.78 6.11 1.91
N VAL A 87 -8.75 5.41 3.03
CA VAL A 87 -7.61 5.33 3.95
C VAL A 87 -7.36 3.86 4.27
N GLY A 88 -6.10 3.49 4.46
CA GLY A 88 -5.73 2.09 4.66
C GLY A 88 -4.54 1.91 5.59
N VAL A 89 -4.42 0.67 6.06
CA VAL A 89 -3.26 0.17 6.80
C VAL A 89 -2.69 -1.04 6.10
N ILE A 90 -1.37 -1.12 6.02
CA ILE A 90 -0.65 -2.21 5.36
C ILE A 90 -0.60 -3.39 6.32
N LYS A 91 -1.15 -4.52 5.88
CA LYS A 91 -1.10 -5.78 6.64
C LYS A 91 0.18 -6.58 6.36
N GLN A 92 0.61 -6.60 5.11
CA GLN A 92 1.77 -7.37 4.65
C GLN A 92 2.38 -6.67 3.42
N VAL A 93 3.71 -6.75 3.29
CA VAL A 93 4.46 -6.25 2.16
C VAL A 93 5.21 -7.42 1.52
N ASN A 94 5.15 -7.53 0.19
CA ASN A 94 6.05 -8.41 -0.55
C ASN A 94 7.26 -7.59 -1.00
N PHE A 95 8.37 -7.73 -0.30
CA PHE A 95 9.59 -6.98 -0.61
C PHE A 95 10.20 -7.49 -1.91
N LYS A 96 10.59 -6.55 -2.76
CA LYS A 96 11.42 -6.88 -3.92
C LYS A 96 12.74 -7.46 -3.41
N GLU A 97 13.23 -8.51 -4.08
CA GLU A 97 14.52 -9.11 -3.76
C GLU A 97 15.61 -8.05 -3.64
N ALA A 98 16.35 -8.11 -2.54
CA ALA A 98 17.38 -7.14 -2.22
C ALA A 98 18.48 -7.19 -3.28
N THR A 99 18.44 -6.25 -4.22
CA THR A 99 19.56 -6.04 -5.14
C THR A 99 20.63 -5.28 -4.38
N THR A 100 21.88 -5.73 -4.44
CA THR A 100 23.01 -5.04 -3.79
C THR A 100 23.09 -3.62 -4.36
N GLY A 101 22.64 -2.63 -3.58
CA GLY A 101 22.71 -1.23 -3.97
C GLY A 101 24.16 -0.78 -4.14
N LYS A 102 24.37 0.29 -4.90
CA LYS A 102 25.72 0.88 -5.01
C LYS A 102 26.19 1.31 -3.62
N VAL A 103 27.24 0.65 -3.12
CA VAL A 103 27.84 0.97 -1.82
C VAL A 103 28.77 2.17 -2.01
N THR A 104 28.68 3.14 -1.10
CA THR A 104 29.59 4.30 -1.15
C THR A 104 30.96 3.89 -0.59
N LYS A 105 32.04 4.49 -1.10
CA LYS A 105 33.41 4.25 -0.60
C LYS A 105 33.54 4.45 0.91
N ALA A 106 32.75 5.35 1.49
CA ALA A 106 32.71 5.59 2.94
C ALA A 106 32.08 4.39 3.68
N ALA A 107 30.99 3.83 3.17
CA ALA A 107 30.35 2.65 3.75
C ALA A 107 31.24 1.40 3.66
N GLU A 108 31.95 1.21 2.54
CA GLU A 108 32.95 0.13 2.41
C GLU A 108 34.09 0.27 3.42
N LYS A 109 34.60 1.49 3.62
CA LYS A 109 35.65 1.77 4.61
C LYS A 109 35.18 1.52 6.05
N ALA A 110 33.91 1.83 6.36
CA ALA A 110 33.33 1.57 7.68
C ALA A 110 33.12 0.07 7.93
N GLN A 111 32.69 -0.69 6.92
CA GLN A 111 32.50 -2.14 7.04
C GLN A 111 33.83 -2.88 7.26
N LYS A 112 34.92 -2.44 6.62
CA LYS A 112 36.27 -3.03 6.80
C LYS A 112 36.94 -2.71 8.14
N LYS A 113 36.38 -1.79 8.94
CA LYS A 113 36.90 -1.41 10.27
C LYS A 113 36.23 -2.18 11.42
N LYS A 114 35.20 -2.97 11.13
CA LYS A 114 34.69 -4.02 12.01
C LYS A 114 35.41 -5.32 11.71
#